data_AF-A0A7V8AZN6-F1
#
_entry.id   AF-A0A7V8AZN6-F1
#
_cell.length_a   1.000
_cell.length_b   1.000
_cell.length_c   1.000
_cell.angle_alpha   90.00
_cell.angle_beta   90.00
_cell.angle_gamma   90.00
#
_symmetry.space_group_name_H-M   'P 1'
#
loop_
_entity.id
_entity.type
_entity.pdbx_description
1 polymer ?
#
loop_
_entity_poly.entity_id
_entity_poly.type
_entity_poly.pdbx_seq_one_letter_code
_entity_poly.pdbx_strand_id
1 'polypeptide(L)'
;MASSNTSKTAPKKSDSATKRAKQGAVRHERNVSVATSLKTMEKKVLKALGGEADELKKVFEQLSSMLDKAVKKGVLHKNKAARKKSLFNARVTPGAAAPVKLVKKVKAARGESAKEKSRARAKIKSKSKK
;
A
#
# COMPACT_ATOMS: atom_id res chain seq x y z
N MET A 1 -51.66 35.38 -1.56
CA MET A 1 -51.22 34.02 -1.93
C MET A 1 -50.99 33.98 -3.44
N ALA A 2 -49.74 34.00 -3.90
CA ALA A 2 -49.41 33.78 -5.31
C ALA A 2 -48.27 32.77 -5.36
N SER A 3 -48.64 31.56 -5.77
CA SER A 3 -47.75 30.41 -5.95
C SER A 3 -46.83 30.65 -7.15
N SER A 4 -45.53 30.84 -6.93
CA SER A 4 -44.53 30.88 -8.00
C SER A 4 -44.04 29.46 -8.29
N ASN A 5 -44.79 28.76 -9.14
CA ASN A 5 -44.40 27.46 -9.65
C ASN A 5 -43.16 27.61 -10.56
N THR A 6 -42.09 26.94 -10.20
CA THR A 6 -40.78 26.94 -10.86
C THR A 6 -40.88 26.53 -12.33
N SER A 7 -40.40 27.36 -13.26
CA SER A 7 -40.20 26.92 -14.64
C SER A 7 -39.06 25.89 -14.69
N LYS A 8 -39.39 24.60 -14.70
CA LYS A 8 -38.48 23.49 -15.01
C LYS A 8 -37.80 23.74 -16.37
N THR A 9 -36.60 24.30 -16.35
CA THR A 9 -35.71 24.29 -17.52
C THR A 9 -35.21 22.87 -17.69
N ALA A 10 -35.32 22.30 -18.89
CA ALA A 10 -34.87 20.95 -19.19
C ALA A 10 -33.40 20.75 -18.74
N PRO A 11 -33.01 19.55 -18.23
CA PRO A 11 -31.64 19.34 -17.77
C PRO A 11 -30.66 19.60 -18.91
N LYS A 12 -29.88 20.68 -18.80
CA LYS A 12 -28.85 21.03 -19.77
C LYS A 12 -27.87 19.86 -19.88
N LYS A 13 -27.66 19.32 -21.09
CA LYS A 13 -26.68 18.25 -21.33
C LYS A 13 -25.36 18.65 -20.66
N SER A 14 -24.85 17.81 -19.76
CA SER A 14 -23.60 18.09 -19.05
C SER A 14 -22.51 18.32 -20.08
N ASP A 15 -21.81 19.46 -19.99
CA ASP A 15 -20.65 19.70 -20.82
C ASP A 15 -19.68 18.50 -20.73
N SER A 16 -19.18 18.08 -21.89
CA SER A 16 -18.32 16.92 -22.03
C SER A 16 -17.11 17.00 -21.10
N ALA A 17 -16.57 18.21 -20.89
CA ALA A 17 -15.49 18.49 -19.96
C ALA A 17 -15.86 18.16 -18.51
N THR A 18 -16.99 18.69 -18.02
CA THR A 18 -17.50 18.44 -16.66
C THR A 18 -17.76 16.95 -16.42
N LYS A 19 -18.28 16.24 -17.43
CA LYS A 19 -18.47 14.77 -17.35
C LYS A 19 -17.15 14.03 -17.24
N ARG A 20 -16.14 14.40 -18.03
CA ARG A 20 -14.81 13.78 -17.98
C ARG A 20 -14.11 14.03 -16.64
N ALA A 21 -14.26 15.22 -16.07
CA ALA A 21 -13.72 15.54 -14.74
C ALA A 21 -14.28 14.62 -13.64
N LYS A 22 -15.61 14.44 -13.60
CA LYS A 22 -16.28 13.52 -12.66
C LYS A 22 -15.82 12.07 -12.82
N GLN A 23 -15.73 11.59 -14.06
CA GLN A 23 -15.22 10.24 -14.35
C GLN A 23 -13.74 10.08 -13.95
N GLY A 24 -12.94 11.12 -14.17
CA GLY A 24 -11.53 11.19 -13.80
C GLY A 24 -11.33 11.03 -12.29
N ALA A 25 -12.09 11.76 -11.48
CA ALA A 25 -12.05 11.67 -10.02
C ALA A 25 -12.33 10.23 -9.52
N VAL A 26 -13.41 9.62 -10.00
CA VAL A 26 -13.78 8.24 -9.62
C VAL A 26 -12.71 7.21 -10.04
N ARG A 27 -12.12 7.39 -11.23
CA ARG A 27 -11.01 6.53 -11.68
C ARG A 27 -9.75 6.75 -10.85
N HIS A 28 -9.47 8.01 -10.49
CA HIS A 28 -8.31 8.38 -9.70
C HIS A 28 -8.35 7.72 -8.31
N GLU A 29 -9.47 7.81 -7.60
CA GLU A 29 -9.64 7.19 -6.27
C GLU A 29 -9.37 5.67 -6.30
N ARG A 30 -9.92 4.97 -7.31
CA ARG A 30 -9.70 3.53 -7.51
C ARG A 30 -8.23 3.21 -7.87
N ASN A 31 -7.61 4.03 -8.70
CA ASN A 31 -6.22 3.82 -9.10
C ASN A 31 -5.26 4.07 -7.95
N VAL A 32 -5.54 5.08 -7.11
CA VAL A 32 -4.75 5.39 -5.92
C VAL A 32 -4.82 4.23 -4.94
N SER A 33 -6.00 3.69 -4.64
CA SER A 33 -6.13 2.56 -3.69
C SER A 33 -5.41 1.29 -4.15
N VAL A 34 -5.48 0.97 -5.45
CA VAL A 34 -4.73 -0.16 -6.03
C VAL A 34 -3.22 0.12 -5.97
N ALA A 35 -2.79 1.32 -6.36
CA ALA A 35 -1.36 1.67 -6.37
C ALA A 35 -0.74 1.69 -4.96
N THR A 36 -1.45 2.16 -3.94
CA THR A 36 -0.98 2.16 -2.54
C THR A 36 -0.92 0.75 -1.97
N SER A 37 -1.89 -0.09 -2.29
CA SER A 37 -1.89 -1.51 -1.91
C SER A 37 -0.68 -2.25 -2.49
N LEU A 38 -0.39 -2.04 -3.78
CA LEU A 38 0.79 -2.61 -4.44
C LEU A 38 2.10 -2.12 -3.81
N LYS A 39 2.24 -0.80 -3.57
CA LYS A 39 3.42 -0.24 -2.87
C LYS A 39 3.61 -0.86 -1.49
N THR A 40 2.51 -1.17 -0.79
CA THR A 40 2.56 -1.80 0.53
C THR A 40 3.04 -3.25 0.43
N MET A 41 2.56 -4.01 -0.55
CA MET A 41 3.02 -5.38 -0.79
C MET A 41 4.48 -5.44 -1.26
N GLU A 42 4.90 -4.52 -2.12
CA GLU A 42 6.32 -4.37 -2.50
C GLU A 42 7.20 -4.18 -1.26
N LYS A 43 6.78 -3.33 -0.32
CA LYS A 43 7.49 -3.14 0.97
C LYS A 43 7.49 -4.39 1.84
N LYS A 44 6.46 -5.24 1.79
CA LYS A 44 6.42 -6.50 2.54
C LYS A 44 7.42 -7.51 1.97
N VAL A 45 7.50 -7.66 0.65
CA VAL A 45 8.52 -8.51 0.01
C VAL A 45 9.92 -8.08 0.42
N LEU A 46 10.22 -6.78 0.38
CA LEU A 46 11.53 -6.26 0.79
C LEU A 46 11.88 -6.56 2.26
N LYS A 47 10.89 -6.59 3.15
CA LYS A 47 11.09 -6.95 4.56
C LYS A 47 11.31 -8.46 4.74
N ALA A 48 10.62 -9.27 3.94
CA ALA A 48 10.73 -10.72 3.99
C ALA A 48 12.09 -11.24 3.49
N LEU A 49 12.81 -10.47 2.66
CA LEU A 49 14.17 -10.82 2.20
C LEU A 49 15.19 -11.05 3.33
N GLY A 50 14.97 -10.49 4.52
CA GLY A 50 15.84 -10.69 5.69
C GLY A 50 15.39 -11.81 6.64
N GLY A 51 14.31 -12.53 6.32
CA GLY A 51 13.66 -13.53 7.16
C GLY A 51 13.62 -14.92 6.51
N GLU A 52 12.58 -15.68 6.83
CA GLU A 52 12.39 -17.06 6.40
C GLU A 52 12.09 -17.17 4.89
N ALA A 53 12.72 -18.16 4.23
CA ALA A 53 12.59 -18.36 2.78
C ALA A 53 11.16 -18.70 2.33
N ASP A 54 10.40 -19.41 3.16
CA ASP A 54 9.04 -19.84 2.83
C ASP A 54 8.04 -18.68 2.89
N GLU A 55 8.23 -17.76 3.84
CA GLU A 55 7.41 -16.53 3.92
C GLU A 55 7.67 -15.63 2.71
N LEU A 56 8.93 -15.51 2.29
CA LEU A 56 9.31 -14.73 1.13
C LEU A 56 8.62 -15.23 -0.15
N LYS A 57 8.61 -16.55 -0.39
CA LYS A 57 7.94 -17.16 -1.55
C LYS A 57 6.44 -16.84 -1.56
N LYS A 58 5.76 -17.05 -0.43
CA LYS A 58 4.32 -16.77 -0.30
C LYS A 58 3.99 -15.30 -0.57
N VAL A 59 4.73 -14.37 0.02
CA VAL A 59 4.49 -12.93 -0.17
C VAL A 59 4.81 -12.50 -1.60
N PHE A 60 5.81 -13.11 -2.23
CA PHE A 60 6.16 -12.86 -3.62
C PHE A 60 5.06 -13.34 -4.59
N GLU A 61 4.51 -14.53 -4.39
CA GLU A 61 3.37 -15.06 -5.17
C GLU A 61 2.13 -14.16 -5.05
N GLN A 62 1.85 -13.66 -3.86
CA GLN A 62 0.77 -12.69 -3.65
C GLN A 62 1.03 -11.38 -4.43
N LEU A 63 2.25 -10.85 -4.37
CA LEU A 63 2.62 -9.64 -5.11
C LEU A 63 2.49 -9.86 -6.63
N SER A 64 2.95 -11.00 -7.15
CA SER A 64 2.90 -11.31 -8.58
C SER A 64 1.46 -11.37 -9.09
N SER A 65 0.57 -12.03 -8.34
CA SER A 65 -0.87 -12.08 -8.62
C SER A 65 -1.52 -10.69 -8.61
N MET A 66 -1.17 -9.86 -7.63
CA MET A 66 -1.71 -8.49 -7.53
C MET A 66 -1.24 -7.59 -8.66
N LEU A 67 0.01 -7.72 -9.11
CA LEU A 67 0.54 -6.98 -10.26
C LEU A 67 -0.24 -7.32 -11.54
N ASP A 68 -0.51 -8.59 -11.80
CA ASP A 68 -1.25 -9.01 -13.00
C ASP A 68 -2.71 -8.55 -12.96
N LYS A 69 -3.34 -8.60 -11.79
CA LYS A 69 -4.69 -8.05 -11.60
C LYS A 69 -4.72 -6.55 -11.88
N ALA A 70 -3.70 -5.81 -11.44
CA ALA A 70 -3.60 -4.37 -11.71
C ALA A 70 -3.38 -4.05 -13.19
N VAL A 71 -2.70 -4.92 -13.96
CA VAL A 71 -2.60 -4.81 -15.42
C VAL A 71 -3.97 -5.06 -16.07
N LYS A 72 -4.67 -6.13 -15.68
CA LYS A 72 -6.02 -6.43 -16.19
C LYS A 72 -7.02 -5.30 -15.91
N LYS A 73 -6.87 -4.59 -14.79
CA LYS A 73 -7.70 -3.42 -14.43
C LYS A 73 -7.22 -2.11 -15.07
N GLY A 74 -6.15 -2.12 -15.86
CA GLY A 74 -5.62 -0.94 -16.56
C GLY A 74 -4.91 0.09 -15.66
N VAL A 75 -4.59 -0.27 -14.41
CA VAL A 75 -3.92 0.64 -13.46
C VAL A 75 -2.41 0.69 -13.72
N LEU A 76 -1.83 -0.43 -14.19
CA LEU A 76 -0.41 -0.55 -14.50
C LEU A 76 -0.22 -1.05 -15.93
N HIS A 77 0.77 -0.49 -16.61
CA HIS A 77 1.20 -0.99 -17.91
C HIS A 77 1.92 -2.36 -17.78
N LYS A 78 1.74 -3.24 -18.76
CA LYS A 78 2.34 -4.58 -18.82
C LYS A 78 3.85 -4.58 -18.54
N ASN A 79 4.59 -3.67 -19.17
CA ASN A 79 6.05 -3.58 -18.99
C ASN A 79 6.44 -3.15 -17.57
N LYS A 80 5.61 -2.32 -16.92
CA LYS A 80 5.88 -1.89 -15.54
C LYS A 80 5.68 -3.06 -14.57
N ALA A 81 4.66 -3.89 -14.77
CA ALA A 81 4.45 -5.10 -14.00
C ALA A 81 5.57 -6.14 -14.26
N ALA A 82 5.94 -6.37 -15.53
CA ALA A 82 7.03 -7.28 -15.90
C ALA A 82 8.37 -6.85 -15.28
N ARG A 83 8.72 -5.55 -15.36
CA ARG A 83 9.93 -5.00 -14.74
C ARG A 83 9.95 -5.24 -13.23
N LYS A 84 8.82 -5.04 -12.55
CA LYS A 84 8.70 -5.28 -11.11
C LYS A 84 8.89 -6.75 -10.77
N LYS A 85 8.25 -7.66 -11.51
CA LYS A 85 8.42 -9.11 -11.34
C LYS A 85 9.88 -9.52 -11.53
N SER A 86 10.52 -9.10 -12.62
CA SER A 86 11.93 -9.38 -12.91
C SER A 86 12.86 -8.88 -11.78
N LEU A 87 12.66 -7.64 -11.32
CA LEU A 87 13.47 -7.06 -10.25
C LEU A 87 13.34 -7.82 -8.91
N PHE A 88 12.14 -8.28 -8.56
CA PHE A 88 11.95 -9.07 -7.34
C PHE A 88 12.42 -10.52 -7.50
N ASN A 89 12.21 -11.14 -8.66
CA ASN A 89 12.76 -12.47 -8.96
C ASN A 89 14.27 -12.51 -8.75
N ALA A 90 15.00 -11.54 -9.32
CA ALA A 90 16.46 -11.44 -9.16
C ALA A 90 16.91 -11.30 -7.70
N ARG A 91 16.06 -10.74 -6.82
CA ARG A 91 16.33 -10.57 -5.39
C ARG A 91 15.95 -11.78 -4.55
N VAL A 92 15.01 -12.60 -5.01
CA VAL A 92 14.57 -13.83 -4.33
C VAL A 92 15.51 -14.99 -4.65
N THR A 93 16.08 -15.03 -5.86
CA THR A 93 17.08 -16.03 -6.24
C THR A 93 18.41 -15.75 -5.53
N PRO A 94 18.90 -16.65 -4.67
CA PRO A 94 20.09 -16.41 -3.84
C PRO A 94 21.41 -16.29 -4.62
N GLY A 95 21.43 -16.63 -5.92
CA GLY A 95 22.65 -16.68 -6.73
C GLY A 95 23.00 -15.44 -7.56
N ALA A 96 22.15 -14.41 -7.62
CA ALA A 96 22.35 -13.27 -8.55
C ALA A 96 22.84 -11.97 -7.87
N ALA A 97 22.75 -11.85 -6.54
CA ALA A 97 23.36 -10.75 -5.80
C ALA A 97 23.45 -11.13 -4.31
N ALA A 98 24.65 -11.02 -3.75
CA ALA A 98 24.92 -11.23 -2.33
C ALA A 98 23.88 -10.51 -1.44
N PRO A 99 23.46 -11.10 -0.31
CA PRO A 99 22.50 -10.47 0.58
C PRO A 99 23.14 -9.21 1.16
N VAL A 100 22.67 -8.05 0.70
CA VAL A 100 23.00 -6.76 1.31
C VAL A 100 22.45 -6.81 2.75
N LYS A 101 23.31 -7.18 3.70
CA LYS A 101 23.04 -7.20 5.14
C LYS A 101 22.71 -5.77 5.60
N LEU A 102 21.45 -5.36 5.46
CA LEU A 102 21.00 -4.06 5.94
C LEU A 102 19.65 -4.21 6.67
N VAL A 103 19.60 -3.56 7.83
CA VAL A 103 18.44 -3.29 8.72
C VAL A 103 18.13 -4.27 9.86
N LYS A 104 18.92 -5.32 10.14
CA LYS A 104 18.74 -6.10 11.41
C LYS A 104 19.20 -5.37 12.69
N LYS A 105 19.95 -4.25 12.62
CA LYS A 105 20.42 -3.54 13.84
C LYS A 105 19.46 -2.52 14.46
N VAL A 106 18.39 -2.08 13.79
CA VAL A 106 17.59 -0.92 14.28
C VAL A 106 16.25 -1.31 14.91
N LYS A 107 15.68 -2.49 14.58
CA LYS A 107 14.34 -2.86 15.08
C LYS A 107 14.36 -3.66 16.38
N ALA A 108 15.40 -4.45 16.66
CA ALA A 108 15.54 -5.19 17.92
C ALA A 108 15.62 -4.24 19.13
N ALA A 109 16.35 -3.13 19.02
CA ALA A 109 16.53 -2.16 20.12
C ALA A 109 15.28 -1.30 20.45
N ARG A 110 14.27 -1.25 19.56
CA ARG A 110 13.09 -0.39 19.75
C ARG A 110 11.88 -1.09 20.38
N GLY A 111 11.83 -2.43 20.35
CA GLY A 111 10.72 -3.21 20.90
C GLY A 111 10.86 -3.46 22.40
N GLU A 112 12.09 -3.75 22.85
CA GLU A 112 12.38 -4.05 24.26
C GLU A 112 12.30 -2.77 25.13
N SER A 113 12.86 -1.67 24.63
CA SER A 113 12.83 -0.37 25.32
C SER A 113 11.43 0.25 25.48
N ALA A 114 10.46 -0.10 24.63
CA ALA A 114 9.09 0.40 24.74
C ALA A 114 8.27 -0.34 25.81
N LYS A 115 8.44 -1.67 25.94
CA LYS A 115 7.84 -2.47 27.01
C LYS A 115 8.46 -2.17 28.38
N GLU A 116 9.75 -1.84 28.40
CA GLU A 116 10.46 -1.48 29.64
C GLU A 116 10.06 -0.09 30.15
N LYS A 117 9.93 0.90 29.26
CA LYS A 117 9.44 2.25 29.61
C LYS A 117 7.98 2.26 30.06
N SER A 118 7.11 1.42 29.50
CA SER A 118 5.71 1.31 29.93
C SER A 118 5.58 0.63 31.30
N ARG A 119 6.39 -0.42 31.57
CA ARG A 119 6.50 -1.06 32.89
C ARG A 119 7.05 -0.10 33.96
N ALA A 120 8.06 0.70 33.63
CA ALA A 120 8.63 1.70 34.53
C ALA A 120 7.62 2.81 34.88
N ARG A 121 6.88 3.33 33.89
CA ARG A 121 5.79 4.31 34.12
C ARG A 121 4.67 3.76 34.99
N ALA A 122 4.28 2.50 34.78
CA ALA A 122 3.25 1.86 35.60
C ALA A 122 3.68 1.71 37.07
N LYS A 123 4.95 1.36 37.32
CA LYS A 123 5.52 1.17 38.66
C LYS A 123 5.68 2.48 39.44
N ILE A 124 5.94 3.60 38.74
CA ILE A 124 5.96 4.94 39.34
C ILE A 124 4.54 5.37 39.74
N LYS A 125 3.55 5.15 38.87
CA LYS A 125 2.14 5.51 39.10
C LYS A 125 1.49 4.73 40.25
N SER A 126 1.96 3.51 40.53
CA SER A 126 1.51 2.72 41.68
C SER A 126 2.18 3.10 43.00
N LYS A 127 3.39 3.70 42.95
CA LYS A 127 4.11 4.20 44.14
C LYS A 127 3.63 5.58 44.61
N SER A 128 3.04 6.39 43.72
CA SER A 128 2.52 7.73 44.05
C SER A 128 1.06 7.73 44.52
N LYS A 129 0.46 6.55 44.74
CA LYS A 129 -0.95 6.36 45.10
C LYS A 129 -1.12 5.69 46.47
N LYS A 130 -0.04 5.57 47.23
CA LYS A 130 0.02 5.19 48.64
C LYS A 130 0.57 6.38 49.42
#